data_AF-A0A7Y2NF94-F1
#
_entry.id   AF-A0A7Y2NF94-F1
#
_cell.length_a   1.000
_cell.length_b   1.000
_cell.length_c   1.000
_cell.angle_alpha   90.00
_cell.angle_beta   90.00
_cell.angle_gamma   90.00
#
_symmetry.space_group_name_H-M   'P 1'
#
loop_
_entity.id
_entity.type
_entity.pdbx_description
1 polymer ?
#
loop_
_entity_poly.entity_id
_entity_poly.type
_entity_poly.pdbx_seq_one_letter_code
_entity_poly.pdbx_strand_id
1 'polypeptide(L)'
;MDLAFILAAFILGFLAARIGLPPLVGYLAAGFVLHAMGYGPSTAIETLSEFGVLLLLFGIGVKLNPRTLTKPEVWAGASIHMALSTVVIGSVLLMLGAFGLPLVTDLDLGQAAIVGFALSFSSTVYAVKALEDRNEAASLSGRLAIGMLIMQDIFAVAFLVFSAG
;
A
#
# COMPACT_ATOMS: atom_id res chain seq x y z
N MET A 1 -22.90 -15.95 7.38
CA MET A 1 -21.49 -16.13 6.99
C MET A 1 -20.73 -14.81 7.06
N ASP A 2 -21.33 -13.70 6.67
CA ASP A 2 -20.72 -12.35 6.72
C ASP A 2 -20.17 -11.95 8.11
N LEU A 3 -20.86 -12.34 9.19
CA LEU A 3 -20.38 -12.11 10.55
C LEU A 3 -19.03 -12.79 10.81
N ALA A 4 -18.75 -13.94 10.19
CA ALA A 4 -17.47 -14.64 10.35
C ALA A 4 -16.33 -13.85 9.71
N PHE A 5 -16.56 -13.19 8.57
CA PHE A 5 -15.58 -12.28 7.95
C PHE A 5 -15.23 -11.12 8.87
N ILE A 6 -16.25 -10.45 9.41
CA ILE A 6 -16.06 -9.30 10.30
C ILE A 6 -15.40 -9.73 11.62
N LEU A 7 -15.83 -10.85 12.21
CA LEU A 7 -15.23 -11.39 13.44
C LEU A 7 -13.78 -11.80 13.23
N ALA A 8 -13.46 -12.50 12.14
CA ALA A 8 -12.09 -12.90 11.84
C ALA A 8 -11.18 -11.69 11.63
N ALA A 9 -11.64 -10.70 10.86
CA ALA A 9 -10.92 -9.44 10.67
C ALA A 9 -10.72 -8.71 12.00
N PHE A 10 -11.75 -8.61 12.83
CA PHE A 10 -11.65 -7.98 14.16
C PHE A 10 -10.65 -8.69 15.06
N ILE A 11 -10.75 -10.02 15.20
CA ILE A 11 -9.89 -10.82 16.08
C ILE A 11 -8.44 -10.74 15.61
N LEU A 12 -8.17 -11.00 14.33
CA LEU A 12 -6.79 -11.00 13.82
C LEU A 12 -6.21 -9.59 13.76
N GLY A 13 -7.01 -8.57 13.43
CA GLY A 13 -6.59 -7.16 13.49
C GLY A 13 -6.25 -6.73 14.92
N PHE A 14 -7.05 -7.14 15.90
CA PHE A 14 -6.79 -6.89 17.32
C PHE A 14 -5.52 -7.60 17.80
N LEU A 15 -5.32 -8.86 17.41
CA LEU A 15 -4.09 -9.60 17.73
C LEU A 15 -2.85 -8.95 17.10
N ALA A 16 -2.93 -8.53 15.84
CA ALA A 16 -1.87 -7.79 15.17
C ALA A 16 -1.50 -6.52 15.96
N ALA A 17 -2.50 -5.74 16.38
CA ALA A 17 -2.29 -4.55 17.20
C ALA A 17 -1.60 -4.87 18.55
N ARG A 18 -1.95 -6.01 19.18
CA ARG A 18 -1.34 -6.43 20.46
C ARG A 18 0.13 -6.80 20.36
N ILE A 19 0.59 -7.25 19.20
CA ILE A 19 2.00 -7.55 18.94
C ILE A 19 2.75 -6.36 18.29
N GLY A 20 2.14 -5.17 18.26
CA GLY A 20 2.75 -3.95 17.73
C GLY A 20 2.71 -3.82 16.20
N LEU A 21 1.93 -4.66 15.51
CA LEU A 21 1.73 -4.56 14.07
C LEU A 21 0.50 -3.68 13.74
N PRO A 22 0.46 -3.05 12.55
CA PRO A 22 -0.73 -2.37 12.08
C PRO A 22 -1.92 -3.33 11.96
N PRO A 23 -3.15 -2.96 12.37
CA PRO A 23 -4.33 -3.82 12.27
C PRO A 23 -4.59 -4.39 10.87
N LEU A 24 -4.21 -3.64 9.82
CA LEU A 24 -4.36 -4.04 8.42
C LEU A 24 -3.68 -5.39 8.12
N VAL A 25 -2.55 -5.69 8.77
CA VAL A 25 -1.88 -6.99 8.63
C VAL A 25 -2.79 -8.13 9.08
N GLY A 26 -3.50 -7.93 10.19
CA GLY A 26 -4.47 -8.89 10.70
C GLY A 26 -5.71 -9.01 9.81
N TYR A 27 -6.19 -7.92 9.21
CA TYR A 27 -7.30 -7.95 8.25
C TYR A 27 -6.97 -8.78 7.00
N LEU A 28 -5.76 -8.61 6.45
CA LEU A 28 -5.28 -9.41 5.32
C LEU A 28 -5.13 -10.89 5.69
N ALA A 29 -4.55 -11.17 6.85
CA ALA A 29 -4.43 -12.53 7.36
C ALA A 29 -5.80 -13.20 7.49
N ALA A 30 -6.83 -12.48 7.97
CA ALA A 30 -8.19 -12.99 8.05
C ALA A 30 -8.75 -13.36 6.66
N GLY A 31 -8.55 -12.49 5.68
CA GLY A 31 -8.93 -12.76 4.29
C GLY A 31 -8.28 -14.02 3.73
N PHE A 32 -6.95 -14.17 3.87
CA PHE A 32 -6.23 -15.35 3.39
C PHE A 32 -6.67 -16.63 4.09
N VAL A 33 -6.83 -16.61 5.41
CA VAL A 33 -7.27 -17.78 6.18
C VAL A 33 -8.69 -18.19 5.76
N LEU A 34 -9.63 -17.25 5.69
CA LEU A 34 -11.00 -17.55 5.29
C LEU A 34 -11.07 -18.06 3.85
N HIS A 35 -10.29 -17.47 2.94
CA HIS A 35 -10.21 -17.95 1.56
C HIS A 35 -9.65 -19.37 1.48
N ALA A 36 -8.56 -19.67 2.20
CA ALA A 36 -7.97 -21.01 2.26
C ALA A 36 -8.93 -22.06 2.86
N MET A 37 -9.86 -21.65 3.71
CA MET A 37 -10.92 -22.49 4.26
C MET A 37 -12.12 -22.65 3.31
N GLY A 38 -12.08 -22.07 2.11
CA GLY A 38 -13.13 -22.19 1.10
C GLY A 38 -14.27 -21.18 1.24
N TYR A 39 -14.13 -20.15 2.07
CA TYR A 39 -15.11 -19.07 2.16
C TYR A 39 -14.92 -18.07 1.02
N GLY A 40 -15.99 -17.79 0.28
CA GLY A 40 -16.07 -16.71 -0.69
C GLY A 40 -16.77 -15.47 -0.10
N PRO A 41 -16.47 -14.27 -0.60
CA PRO A 41 -17.18 -13.07 -0.18
C PRO A 41 -18.64 -13.13 -0.60
N SER A 42 -19.53 -12.58 0.22
CA SER A 42 -20.91 -12.32 -0.17
C SER A 42 -21.02 -10.96 -0.87
N THR A 43 -22.09 -10.76 -1.63
CA THR A 43 -22.39 -9.46 -2.25
C THR A 43 -22.41 -8.32 -1.24
N ALA A 44 -22.88 -8.58 -0.02
CA ALA A 44 -22.87 -7.59 1.07
C ALA A 44 -21.46 -7.20 1.50
N ILE A 45 -20.54 -8.18 1.63
CA ILE A 45 -19.13 -7.92 1.96
C ILE A 45 -18.42 -7.19 0.83
N GLU A 46 -18.67 -7.56 -0.43
CA GLU A 46 -18.13 -6.86 -1.60
C GLU A 46 -18.57 -5.40 -1.62
N THR A 47 -19.87 -5.13 -1.57
CA THR A 47 -20.41 -3.77 -1.55
C THR A 47 -19.87 -2.96 -0.36
N LEU A 48 -19.81 -3.55 0.83
CA LEU A 48 -19.28 -2.87 2.01
C LEU A 48 -17.79 -2.53 1.85
N SER A 49 -17.01 -3.42 1.23
CA SER A 49 -15.59 -3.19 0.96
C SER A 49 -15.36 -2.07 -0.04
N GLU A 50 -16.18 -1.98 -1.10
CA GLU A 50 -16.14 -0.89 -2.09
C GLU A 50 -16.43 0.45 -1.44
N PHE A 51 -17.51 0.56 -0.66
CA PHE A 51 -17.80 1.78 0.08
C PHE A 51 -16.71 2.12 1.10
N GLY A 52 -16.14 1.11 1.78
CA GLY A 52 -15.04 1.30 2.72
C GLY A 52 -13.80 1.92 2.04
N VAL A 53 -13.40 1.38 0.89
CA VAL A 53 -12.28 1.91 0.09
C VAL A 53 -12.61 3.31 -0.45
N LEU A 54 -13.82 3.53 -0.96
CA LEU A 54 -14.25 4.84 -1.46
C LEU A 54 -14.20 5.90 -0.37
N LEU A 55 -14.76 5.62 0.81
CA LEU A 55 -14.74 6.54 1.96
C LEU A 55 -13.32 6.79 2.48
N LEU A 56 -12.46 5.77 2.48
CA LEU A 56 -11.04 5.90 2.86
C LEU A 56 -10.32 6.87 1.91
N LEU A 57 -10.40 6.63 0.60
CA LEU A 57 -9.76 7.46 -0.42
C LEU A 57 -10.33 8.89 -0.42
N PHE A 58 -11.64 9.03 -0.24
CA PHE A 58 -12.29 10.33 -0.08
C PHE A 58 -11.77 11.08 1.15
N GLY A 59 -11.67 10.40 2.30
CA GLY A 59 -11.15 10.98 3.53
C GLY A 59 -9.69 11.43 3.43
N ILE A 60 -8.86 10.66 2.72
CA ILE A 60 -7.47 11.06 2.38
C ILE A 60 -7.50 12.35 1.53
N GLY A 61 -8.36 12.40 0.50
CA GLY A 61 -8.51 13.56 -0.36
C GLY A 61 -8.94 14.83 0.38
N VAL A 62 -9.87 14.74 1.34
CA VAL A 62 -10.34 15.89 2.14
C VAL A 62 -9.22 16.52 2.98
N LYS A 63 -8.26 15.72 3.46
CA LYS A 63 -7.13 16.20 4.27
C LYS A 63 -5.97 16.77 3.42
N LEU A 64 -6.02 16.59 2.11
CA LEU A 64 -4.96 17.01 1.20
C LEU A 64 -4.98 18.53 0.96
N ASN A 65 -3.83 19.17 1.12
CA ASN A 65 -3.61 20.51 0.57
C ASN A 65 -2.85 20.40 -0.77
N PRO A 66 -3.47 20.69 -1.92
CA PRO A 66 -2.83 20.52 -3.23
C PRO A 66 -1.52 21.31 -3.38
N ARG A 67 -1.37 22.43 -2.68
CA ARG A 67 -0.14 23.25 -2.70
C ARG A 67 1.06 22.52 -2.11
N THR A 68 0.85 21.50 -1.27
CA THR A 68 1.95 20.69 -0.73
C THR A 68 2.50 19.73 -1.77
N LEU A 69 1.64 19.22 -2.66
CA LEU A 69 2.02 18.29 -3.71
C LEU A 69 2.84 18.95 -4.83
N THR A 70 2.64 20.24 -5.09
CA THR A 70 3.39 20.97 -6.12
C THR A 70 4.80 21.35 -5.69
N LYS A 71 5.16 21.14 -4.42
CA LYS A 71 6.51 21.42 -3.92
C LYS A 71 7.52 20.46 -4.54
N PRO A 72 8.65 20.93 -5.10
CA PRO A 72 9.67 20.06 -5.69
C PRO A 72 10.14 18.95 -4.76
N GLU A 73 10.29 19.25 -3.48
CA GLU A 73 10.73 18.30 -2.46
C GLU A 73 9.75 17.13 -2.29
N VAL A 74 8.47 17.36 -2.60
CA VAL A 74 7.41 16.35 -2.51
C VAL A 74 7.32 15.53 -3.80
N TRP A 75 7.06 16.18 -4.94
CA TRP A 75 6.81 15.42 -6.17
C TRP A 75 8.10 14.83 -6.73
N ALA A 76 9.19 15.58 -6.77
CA ALA A 76 10.46 15.07 -7.26
C ALA A 76 11.05 14.06 -6.26
N GLY A 77 10.89 14.31 -4.95
CA GLY A 77 11.28 13.37 -3.91
C GLY A 77 10.58 12.01 -4.05
N ALA A 78 9.25 12.03 -4.20
CA ALA A 78 8.46 10.82 -4.44
C ALA A 78 8.87 10.11 -5.74
N SER A 79 8.99 10.84 -6.86
CA SER A 79 9.38 10.26 -8.16
C SER A 79 10.77 9.64 -8.12
N ILE A 80 11.76 10.32 -7.55
CA ILE A 80 13.14 9.82 -7.44
C ILE A 80 13.16 8.58 -6.54
N HIS A 81 12.49 8.62 -5.40
CA HIS A 81 12.42 7.47 -4.49
C HIS A 81 11.79 6.25 -5.16
N MET A 82 10.65 6.43 -5.84
CA MET A 82 9.96 5.33 -6.51
C MET A 82 10.77 4.79 -7.69
N ALA A 83 11.38 5.65 -8.51
CA ALA A 83 12.21 5.23 -9.62
C ALA A 83 13.44 4.44 -9.16
N LEU A 84 14.17 4.96 -8.15
CA LEU A 84 15.31 4.26 -7.58
C LEU A 84 14.91 2.93 -6.95
N SER A 85 13.83 2.91 -6.16
CA SER A 85 13.35 1.68 -5.53
C SER A 85 12.92 0.65 -6.59
N THR A 86 12.25 1.08 -7.66
CA THR A 86 11.88 0.22 -8.78
C THR A 86 13.10 -0.40 -9.46
N VAL A 87 14.14 0.41 -9.74
CA VAL A 87 15.38 -0.08 -10.36
C VAL A 87 16.12 -1.03 -9.43
N VAL A 88 16.25 -0.69 -8.15
CA VAL A 88 16.94 -1.53 -7.17
C VAL A 88 16.21 -2.86 -6.99
N ILE A 89 14.89 -2.83 -6.76
CA ILE A 89 14.11 -4.05 -6.56
C ILE A 89 14.07 -4.89 -7.84
N GLY A 90 13.81 -4.27 -8.99
CA GLY A 90 13.78 -4.96 -10.28
C GLY A 90 15.13 -5.61 -10.64
N SER A 91 16.25 -4.91 -10.41
CA SER A 91 17.58 -5.48 -10.65
C SER A 91 17.91 -6.62 -9.70
N VAL A 92 17.51 -6.55 -8.43
CA VAL A 92 17.61 -7.66 -7.48
C VAL A 92 16.80 -8.86 -7.95
N LEU A 93 15.55 -8.66 -8.40
CA LEU A 93 14.71 -9.74 -8.91
C LEU A 93 15.32 -10.43 -10.14
N LEU A 94 15.82 -9.66 -11.11
CA LEU A 94 16.50 -10.19 -12.29
C LEU A 94 17.78 -10.94 -11.92
N MET A 95 18.56 -10.42 -10.97
CA MET A 95 19.76 -11.09 -10.46
C MET A 95 19.41 -12.43 -9.81
N LEU A 96 18.37 -12.47 -8.96
CA LEU A 96 17.88 -13.71 -8.35
C LEU A 96 17.35 -14.70 -9.40
N GLY A 97 16.71 -14.21 -10.46
CA GLY A 97 16.30 -15.02 -11.62
C GLY A 97 17.49 -15.66 -12.33
N ALA A 98 18.56 -14.89 -12.54
CA ALA A 98 19.81 -15.41 -13.12
C ALA A 98 20.51 -16.47 -12.26
N PHE A 99 20.28 -16.48 -10.94
CA PHE A 99 20.74 -17.54 -10.03
C PHE A 99 19.82 -18.77 -9.99
N GLY A 100 18.77 -18.82 -10.81
CA GLY A 100 17.88 -19.96 -10.95
C GLY A 100 16.82 -20.07 -9.85
N LEU A 101 16.45 -18.95 -9.21
CA LEU A 101 15.40 -18.95 -8.19
C LEU A 101 14.02 -19.13 -8.88
N PRO A 102 13.28 -20.24 -8.66
CA PRO A 102 12.15 -20.62 -9.52
C PRO A 102 11.02 -19.57 -9.60
N LEU A 103 10.80 -18.79 -8.54
CA LEU A 103 9.76 -17.76 -8.54
C LEU A 103 10.02 -16.57 -9.47
N VAL A 104 11.28 -16.36 -9.87
CA VAL A 104 11.72 -15.15 -10.59
C VAL A 104 12.60 -15.44 -11.80
N THR A 105 12.82 -16.72 -12.14
CA THR A 105 13.72 -17.15 -13.22
C THR A 105 13.23 -16.66 -14.59
N ASP A 106 11.91 -16.62 -14.80
CA ASP A 106 11.30 -16.28 -16.08
C ASP A 106 10.86 -14.80 -16.16
N LEU A 107 11.23 -13.95 -15.20
CA LEU A 107 10.87 -12.54 -15.23
C LEU A 107 11.64 -11.81 -16.33
N ASP A 108 10.91 -11.19 -17.25
CA ASP A 108 11.50 -10.21 -18.18
C ASP A 108 11.72 -8.84 -17.51
N LEU A 109 12.40 -7.94 -18.23
CA LEU A 109 12.69 -6.59 -17.72
C LEU A 109 11.41 -5.79 -17.40
N GLY A 110 10.35 -5.97 -18.18
CA GLY A 110 9.07 -5.29 -17.97
C GLY A 110 8.36 -5.80 -16.73
N GLN A 111 8.28 -7.11 -16.55
CA GLN A 111 7.69 -7.75 -15.38
C GLN A 111 8.46 -7.40 -14.11
N ALA A 112 9.80 -7.45 -14.14
CA ALA A 112 10.63 -7.04 -13.02
C ALA A 112 10.44 -5.55 -12.67
N ALA A 113 10.27 -4.68 -13.67
CA ALA A 113 9.96 -3.26 -13.45
C ALA A 113 8.55 -3.05 -12.84
N ILE A 114 7.54 -3.80 -13.28
CA ILE A 114 6.18 -3.72 -12.73
C ILE A 114 6.18 -4.18 -11.26
N VAL A 115 6.84 -5.30 -10.94
CA VAL A 115 6.96 -5.77 -9.55
C VAL A 115 7.78 -4.79 -8.72
N GLY A 116 8.88 -4.27 -9.26
CA GLY A 116 9.69 -3.24 -8.62
C GLY A 116 8.88 -1.98 -8.30
N PHE A 117 8.03 -1.53 -9.23
CA PHE A 117 7.13 -0.40 -9.03
C PHE A 117 6.08 -0.69 -7.98
N ALA A 118 5.45 -1.87 -8.02
CA ALA A 118 4.45 -2.31 -7.04
C ALA A 118 5.01 -2.35 -5.61
N LEU A 119 6.32 -2.56 -5.45
CA LEU A 119 7.02 -2.56 -4.16
C LEU A 119 7.72 -1.23 -3.84
N SER A 120 7.61 -0.21 -4.70
CA SER A 120 8.37 1.05 -4.59
C SER A 120 7.74 2.12 -3.69
N PHE A 121 6.43 2.04 -3.43
CA PHE A 121 5.71 3.01 -2.61
C PHE A 121 5.47 2.48 -1.19
N SER A 122 5.37 3.41 -0.24
CA SER A 122 5.27 3.10 1.19
C SER A 122 3.82 3.10 1.68
N SER A 123 3.58 2.51 2.86
CA SER A 123 2.25 2.54 3.48
C SER A 123 1.95 3.92 4.09
N THR A 124 1.08 4.70 3.43
CA THR A 124 0.66 6.03 3.89
C THR A 124 -0.01 5.99 5.27
N VAL A 125 -0.95 5.06 5.48
CA VAL A 125 -1.69 4.93 6.75
C VAL A 125 -0.76 4.69 7.94
N TYR A 126 0.19 3.76 7.79
CA TYR A 126 1.13 3.45 8.86
C TYR A 126 2.08 4.62 9.13
N ALA A 127 2.68 5.20 8.10
CA ALA A 127 3.66 6.27 8.26
C ALA A 127 3.02 7.55 8.83
N VAL A 128 1.81 7.91 8.39
CA VAL A 128 1.03 9.01 8.98
C VAL A 128 0.78 8.73 10.46
N LYS A 129 0.30 7.53 10.80
CA LYS A 129 0.02 7.16 12.19
C LYS A 129 1.28 7.20 13.06
N ALA A 130 2.41 6.70 12.56
CA ALA A 130 3.69 6.74 13.27
C ALA A 130 4.19 8.17 13.52
N LEU A 131 3.95 9.10 12.59
CA LEU A 131 4.25 10.53 12.78
C LEU A 131 3.29 11.19 13.78
N GLU A 132 2.00 10.84 13.74
CA GLU A 132 1.00 11.32 14.72
C GLU A 132 1.32 10.85 16.15
N ASP A 133 1.67 9.59 16.33
CA ASP A 133 2.01 9.00 17.64
C ASP A 133 3.27 9.66 18.26
N ARG A 134 4.15 10.21 17.42
CA ARG A 134 5.33 10.99 17.84
C ARG A 134 5.06 12.49 17.98
N ASN A 135 3.85 12.96 17.69
CA ASN A 135 3.52 14.40 17.55
C ASN A 135 4.36 15.13 16.50
N GLU A 136 4.88 14.42 15.50
CA GLU A 136 5.75 14.96 14.44
C GLU A 136 5.00 15.28 13.14
N ALA A 137 3.73 14.86 13.00
CA ALA A 137 2.94 15.06 11.77
C ALA A 137 2.83 16.54 11.34
N ALA A 138 2.78 17.46 12.31
CA ALA A 138 2.73 18.90 12.05
C ALA A 138 4.10 19.56 11.82
N SER A 139 5.21 18.82 11.95
CA SER A 139 6.55 19.35 11.67
C SER A 139 6.76 19.61 10.17
N LEU A 140 7.81 20.35 9.79
CA LEU A 140 8.15 20.55 8.38
C LEU A 140 8.43 19.20 7.70
N SER A 141 9.27 18.37 8.32
CA SER A 141 9.62 17.04 7.82
C SER A 141 8.41 16.11 7.76
N GLY A 142 7.54 16.14 8.77
CA GLY A 142 6.30 15.35 8.80
C GLY A 142 5.35 15.72 7.66
N ARG A 143 5.13 17.02 7.41
CA ARG A 143 4.32 17.48 6.27
C ARG A 143 4.92 17.11 4.92
N LEU A 144 6.25 17.18 4.77
CA LEU A 144 6.93 16.76 3.53
C LEU A 144 6.82 15.25 3.32
N ALA A 145 7.04 14.45 4.38
CA ALA A 145 6.90 13.00 4.34
C ALA A 145 5.48 12.57 3.96
N ILE A 146 4.47 13.13 4.62
CA ILE A 146 3.06 12.88 4.30
C ILE A 146 2.74 13.30 2.86
N GLY A 147 3.24 14.46 2.42
CA GLY A 147 3.10 14.90 1.03
C GLY A 147 3.70 13.92 0.03
N MET A 148 4.91 13.40 0.29
CA MET A 148 5.56 12.41 -0.55
C MET A 148 4.75 11.10 -0.62
N LEU A 149 4.27 10.60 0.52
CA LEU A 149 3.46 9.38 0.59
C LEU A 149 2.18 9.51 -0.24
N ILE A 150 1.47 10.63 -0.13
CA ILE A 150 0.26 10.83 -0.93
C ILE A 150 0.59 10.97 -2.42
N MET A 151 1.72 11.58 -2.77
CA MET A 151 2.17 11.64 -4.16
C MET A 151 2.46 10.24 -4.72
N GLN A 152 3.06 9.36 -3.92
CA GLN A 152 3.28 7.95 -4.29
C GLN A 152 1.95 7.24 -4.57
N ASP A 153 0.94 7.43 -3.71
CA ASP A 153 -0.41 6.85 -3.90
C ASP A 153 -1.04 7.36 -5.22
N ILE A 154 -0.91 8.65 -5.55
CA ILE A 154 -1.41 9.22 -6.81
C ILE A 154 -0.73 8.57 -8.02
N PHE A 155 0.60 8.39 -7.97
CA PHE A 155 1.34 7.72 -9.04
C PHE A 155 0.92 6.25 -9.20
N ALA A 156 0.69 5.54 -8.09
CA ALA A 156 0.22 4.16 -8.13
C ALA A 156 -1.19 4.05 -8.74
N VAL A 157 -2.12 4.92 -8.37
CA VAL A 157 -3.47 4.98 -8.97
C VAL A 157 -3.38 5.32 -10.45
N ALA A 158 -2.58 6.31 -10.84
CA ALA A 158 -2.39 6.67 -12.24
C ALA A 158 -1.83 5.48 -13.03
N PHE A 159 -0.82 4.79 -12.50
CA PHE A 159 -0.27 3.59 -13.12
C PHE A 159 -1.34 2.52 -13.34
N LEU A 160 -2.17 2.21 -12.32
CA LEU A 160 -3.25 1.23 -12.44
C LEU A 160 -4.25 1.60 -13.54
N VAL A 161 -4.66 2.87 -13.64
CA VAL A 161 -5.59 3.34 -14.67
C VAL A 161 -5.00 3.20 -16.07
N PHE A 162 -3.71 3.53 -16.24
CA PHE A 162 -3.05 3.42 -17.55
C PHE A 162 -2.61 1.98 -17.89
N SER A 163 -2.42 1.10 -16.91
CA SER A 163 -2.04 -0.30 -17.14
C SER A 163 -3.24 -1.22 -17.37
N ALA A 164 -4.41 -0.87 -16.85
CA ALA A 164 -5.65 -1.63 -17.01
C ALA A 164 -6.45 -1.22 -18.27
N GLY A 165 -5.94 -0.24 -19.04
CA GLY A 165 -6.53 0.28 -20.28
C GLY A 165 -5.89 -0.29 -21.52
#